data_AF-X0XKG6-F1
#
_entry.id   AF-X0XKG6-F1
#
_cell.length_a   1.000
_cell.length_b   1.000
_cell.length_c   1.000
_cell.angle_alpha   90.00
_cell.angle_beta   90.00
_cell.angle_gamma   90.00
#
_symmetry.space_group_name_H-M   'P 1'
#
loop_
_entity.id
_entity.type
_entity.pdbx_description
1 polymer ?
#
loop_
_entity_poly.entity_id
_entity_poly.type
_entity_poly.pdbx_seq_one_letter_code
_entity_poly.pdbx_strand_id
1 'polypeptide(L)'
;LTELEAAFIRHTDRGHAPVLDKDRATGVIFLCPACYHTNGGDVGTHRVICWSRSAGAPEDIAPGPGRWKMDGDDLAELTLNSEHPRGARSVKLERGCAWHGFITNGKATSSGAT
;
A
#
# COMPACT_ATOMS: atom_id res chain seq x y z
N LEU A 1 4.31 -0.41 9.75
CA LEU A 1 4.71 -0.20 8.35
C LEU A 1 6.21 -0.08 8.23
N THR A 2 6.88 0.54 9.21
CA THR A 2 8.34 0.53 9.35
C THR A 2 8.95 -0.86 9.25
N GLU A 3 8.41 -1.84 9.98
CA GLU A 3 8.86 -3.25 9.91
C GLU A 3 8.60 -3.92 8.56
N LEU A 4 7.71 -3.36 7.75
CA LEU A 4 7.37 -3.88 6.41
C LEU A 4 8.10 -3.10 5.31
N GLU A 5 9.19 -2.41 5.66
CA GLU A 5 10.02 -1.62 4.73
C GLU A 5 9.19 -0.72 3.80
N ALA A 6 8.19 -0.06 4.38
CA ALA A 6 7.32 0.79 3.61
C ALA A 6 8.10 1.98 3.02
N ALA A 7 7.73 2.38 1.81
CA ALA A 7 8.27 3.56 1.15
C ALA A 7 7.18 4.27 0.35
N PHE A 8 7.23 5.61 0.35
CA PHE A 8 6.49 6.38 -0.63
C PHE A 8 7.12 6.19 -2.01
N ILE A 9 6.27 6.07 -3.04
CA ILE A 9 6.72 5.87 -4.41
C ILE A 9 6.02 6.84 -5.36
N ARG A 10 6.72 7.23 -6.41
CA ARG A 10 6.19 7.98 -7.54
C ARG A 10 6.18 7.12 -8.78
N HIS A 11 5.08 7.16 -9.53
CA HIS A 11 4.98 6.56 -10.84
C HIS A 11 5.89 7.29 -11.84
N THR A 12 6.50 6.52 -12.73
CA THR A 12 7.40 6.98 -13.78
C THR A 12 7.17 6.14 -15.03
N ASP A 13 7.66 6.61 -16.18
CA ASP A 13 7.54 5.85 -17.43
C ASP A 13 8.25 4.49 -17.41
N ARG A 14 9.13 4.26 -16.43
CA ARG A 14 9.86 2.99 -16.23
C ARG A 14 9.30 2.14 -15.08
N GLY A 15 8.14 2.49 -14.54
CA GLY A 15 7.54 1.84 -13.38
C GLY A 15 7.44 2.79 -12.20
N HIS A 16 8.17 2.54 -11.11
CA HIS A 16 8.09 3.37 -9.91
C HIS A 16 9.45 3.61 -9.28
N ALA A 17 9.58 4.76 -8.62
CA ALA A 17 10.78 5.16 -7.90
C ALA A 17 10.43 5.61 -6.48
N PRO A 18 11.28 5.32 -5.48
CA PRO A 18 11.08 5.81 -4.13
C PRO A 18 11.18 7.33 -4.08
N VAL A 19 10.40 7.95 -3.20
CA VAL A 19 10.47 9.37 -2.87
C VAL A 19 10.50 9.54 -1.35
N LEU A 20 11.14 10.61 -0.87
CA LEU A 20 11.29 10.87 0.56
C LEU A 20 9.99 11.29 1.21
N ASP A 21 9.24 12.16 0.52
CA ASP A 21 8.10 12.86 1.09
C ASP A 21 6.79 12.43 0.43
N LYS A 22 5.72 12.37 1.23
CA LYS A 22 4.38 12.00 0.77
C LYS A 22 3.88 12.88 -0.37
N ASP A 23 4.15 14.18 -0.34
CA ASP A 23 3.66 15.14 -1.35
C ASP A 23 4.20 14.87 -2.76
N ARG A 24 5.30 14.13 -2.87
CA ARG A 24 5.89 13.74 -4.16
C ARG A 24 5.41 12.36 -4.62
N ALA A 25 4.75 11.63 -3.73
CA ALA A 25 4.32 10.25 -3.93
C ALA A 25 3.03 10.19 -4.74
N THR A 26 2.91 9.17 -5.58
CA THR A 26 1.66 8.77 -6.23
C THR A 26 1.14 7.46 -5.63
N GLY A 27 1.84 6.88 -4.66
CA GLY A 27 1.46 5.65 -3.97
C GLY A 27 2.43 5.27 -2.86
N VAL A 28 2.17 4.11 -2.26
CA VAL A 28 3.01 3.49 -1.23
C VAL A 28 3.31 2.05 -1.63
N ILE A 29 4.53 1.59 -1.34
CA ILE A 29 4.94 0.19 -1.44
C ILE A 29 5.36 -0.32 -0.06
N PHE A 30 5.05 -1.56 0.25
CA PHE A 30 5.46 -2.22 1.50
C PHE A 30 5.50 -3.73 1.31
N LEU A 31 6.21 -4.44 2.20
CA LEU A 31 6.23 -5.90 2.24
C LEU A 31 4.87 -6.45 2.69
N CYS A 32 4.38 -7.48 2.00
CA CYS A 32 3.10 -8.11 2.34
C CYS A 32 3.13 -8.66 3.77
N PRO A 33 2.21 -8.25 4.67
CA PRO A 33 2.19 -8.73 6.05
C PRO A 33 2.05 -10.24 6.19
N ALA A 34 1.19 -10.87 5.37
CA ALA A 34 0.99 -12.32 5.40
C ALA A 34 2.29 -13.07 5.07
N CYS A 35 2.93 -12.74 3.93
CA CYS A 35 4.19 -13.37 3.56
C CYS A 35 5.32 -13.03 4.53
N TYR A 36 5.39 -11.80 5.04
CA TYR A 36 6.39 -11.40 6.03
C TYR A 36 6.31 -12.29 7.28
N HIS A 37 5.10 -12.53 7.78
CA HIS A 37 4.87 -13.44 8.89
C HIS A 37 5.22 -14.90 8.53
N THR A 38 4.74 -15.41 7.38
CA THR A 38 5.01 -16.78 6.94
C THR A 38 6.50 -17.07 6.72
N ASN A 39 7.25 -16.10 6.19
CA ASN A 39 8.67 -16.26 5.88
C ASN A 39 9.58 -15.92 7.07
N GLY A 40 9.05 -15.34 8.14
CA GLY A 40 9.83 -14.87 9.28
C GLY A 40 10.71 -13.65 8.98
N GLY A 41 10.38 -12.86 7.95
CA GLY A 41 11.17 -11.69 7.54
C GLY A 41 10.93 -11.23 6.11
N ASP A 42 11.86 -10.43 5.61
CA ASP A 42 11.87 -9.81 4.27
C ASP A 42 12.25 -10.79 3.15
N VAL A 43 13.12 -11.77 3.44
CA VAL A 43 13.58 -12.75 2.45
C VAL A 43 12.40 -13.56 1.89
N GLY A 44 12.16 -13.44 0.58
CA GLY A 44 11.06 -14.12 -0.12
C GLY A 44 9.69 -13.45 0.04
N THR A 45 9.60 -12.30 0.72
CA THR A 45 8.36 -11.57 0.94
C THR A 45 8.07 -10.63 -0.23
N HIS A 46 6.93 -10.84 -0.90
CA HIS A 46 6.54 -9.98 -2.02
C HIS A 46 6.07 -8.60 -1.54
N ARG A 47 6.18 -7.61 -2.45
CA ARG A 47 5.75 -6.23 -2.21
C ARG A 47 4.30 -6.03 -2.63
N VAL A 48 3.59 -5.22 -1.85
CA VAL A 48 2.25 -4.71 -2.12
C VAL A 48 2.37 -3.25 -2.49
N ILE A 49 1.74 -2.87 -3.60
CA ILE A 49 1.69 -1.48 -4.05
C ILE A 49 0.24 -0.98 -3.94
N CYS A 50 0.08 0.17 -3.31
CA CYS A 50 -1.18 0.88 -3.22
C CYS A 50 -1.06 2.24 -3.90
N TRP A 51 -1.77 2.41 -5.03
CA TRP A 51 -1.76 3.65 -5.81
C TRP A 51 -2.82 4.64 -5.33
N SER A 52 -2.54 5.93 -5.47
CA SER A 52 -3.46 7.02 -5.15
C SER A 52 -3.76 7.86 -6.39
N ARG A 53 -5.02 7.86 -6.83
CA ARG A 53 -5.48 8.70 -7.95
C ARG A 53 -5.43 10.17 -7.56
N SER A 54 -5.83 10.49 -6.33
CA SER A 54 -5.84 11.87 -5.81
C SER A 54 -4.43 12.46 -5.71
N ALA A 55 -3.41 11.61 -5.59
CA ALA A 55 -2.00 12.01 -5.66
C ALA A 55 -1.40 11.95 -7.09
N GLY A 56 -2.21 11.71 -8.13
CA GLY A 56 -1.79 11.77 -9.54
C GLY A 56 -1.30 10.44 -10.14
N ALA A 57 -1.56 9.29 -9.53
CA ALA A 57 -1.34 8.01 -10.21
C ALA A 57 -2.30 7.85 -11.40
N PRO A 58 -1.84 7.32 -12.56
CA PRO A 58 -2.71 7.04 -13.69
C PRO A 58 -3.87 6.11 -13.34
N GLU A 59 -5.00 6.22 -14.03
CA GLU A 59 -6.19 5.43 -13.74
C GLU A 59 -6.00 3.94 -13.98
N ASP A 60 -5.24 3.59 -15.02
CA ASP A 60 -5.02 2.25 -15.55
C ASP A 60 -3.72 1.60 -15.02
N ILE A 61 -2.99 2.28 -14.13
CA ILE A 61 -1.73 1.77 -13.60
C ILE A 61 -1.92 0.43 -12.85
N ALA A 62 -1.02 -0.52 -13.13
CA ALA A 62 -0.93 -1.78 -12.40
C ALA A 62 -0.06 -1.64 -11.14
N PRO A 63 -0.34 -2.40 -10.05
CA PRO A 63 -1.48 -3.29 -9.89
C PRO A 63 -2.82 -2.53 -9.70
N GLY A 64 -3.89 -3.09 -10.28
CA GLY A 64 -5.27 -2.72 -9.99
C GLY A 64 -5.97 -3.79 -9.12
N PRO A 65 -7.25 -3.63 -8.74
CA PRO A 65 -8.16 -2.52 -9.10
C PRO A 65 -8.20 -1.37 -8.06
N GLY A 66 -7.46 -1.47 -6.95
CA GLY A 66 -7.60 -0.54 -5.83
C GLY A 66 -6.89 0.81 -6.02
N ARG A 67 -7.52 1.88 -5.54
CA ARG A 67 -6.96 3.23 -5.40
C ARG A 67 -7.31 3.76 -4.02
N TRP A 68 -6.32 4.31 -3.33
CA TRP A 68 -6.45 4.72 -1.93
C TRP A 68 -6.02 6.17 -1.74
N LYS A 69 -6.77 6.87 -0.90
CA LYS A 69 -6.38 8.17 -0.38
C LYS A 69 -5.32 7.90 0.69
N MET A 70 -4.17 8.55 0.57
CA MET A 70 -3.11 8.49 1.57
C MET A 70 -3.31 9.64 2.56
N ASP A 71 -3.73 9.33 3.79
CA ASP A 71 -3.89 10.29 4.89
C ASP A 71 -2.74 10.14 5.92
N GLY A 72 -2.40 11.22 6.65
CA GLY A 72 -1.21 11.30 7.53
C GLY A 72 -0.02 11.96 6.83
N ASP A 73 0.97 12.46 7.57
CA ASP A 73 2.07 13.24 6.96
C ASP A 73 3.27 12.36 6.55
N ASP A 74 3.44 11.22 7.20
CA ASP A 74 4.52 10.27 6.95
C ASP A 74 4.05 8.80 6.96
N LEU A 75 5.00 7.86 6.88
CA LEU A 75 4.71 6.42 6.89
C LEU A 75 4.25 5.90 8.26
N ALA A 76 4.58 6.59 9.36
CA ALA A 76 4.19 6.21 10.71
C ALA A 76 2.74 6.60 11.01
N GLU A 77 2.24 7.66 10.35
CA GLU A 77 0.84 8.11 10.47
C GLU A 77 -0.05 7.61 9.32
N LEU A 78 0.55 7.01 8.30
CA LEU A 78 -0.15 6.63 7.06
C LEU A 78 -1.41 5.81 7.33
N THR A 79 -2.54 6.31 6.84
CA THR A 79 -3.82 5.61 6.76
C THR A 79 -4.27 5.55 5.31
N LEU A 80 -4.60 4.36 4.83
CA LEU A 80 -5.21 4.19 3.51
C LEU A 80 -6.72 4.25 3.64
N ASN A 81 -7.31 5.29 3.05
CA ASN A 81 -8.74 5.50 2.99
C ASN A 81 -9.24 5.34 1.56
N SER A 82 -10.56 5.26 1.41
CA SER A 82 -11.16 5.24 0.09
C SER A 82 -11.12 6.64 -0.53
N GLU A 83 -10.77 6.74 -1.82
CA GLU A 83 -10.88 7.98 -2.58
C GLU A 83 -12.32 8.29 -3.01
N HIS A 84 -13.24 7.33 -2.83
CA HIS A 84 -14.67 7.48 -3.13
C HIS A 84 -15.51 7.15 -1.89
N PRO A 85 -16.63 7.85 -1.60
CA PRO A 85 -17.48 7.54 -0.44
C PRO A 85 -17.99 6.09 -0.36
N ARG A 86 -18.08 5.40 -1.52
CA ARG A 86 -18.47 3.99 -1.64
C ARG A 86 -17.32 3.04 -2.00
N GLY A 87 -16.08 3.52 -1.99
CA GLY A 87 -14.92 2.69 -2.30
C GLY A 87 -14.38 1.94 -1.07
N ALA A 88 -13.47 1.00 -1.32
CA ALA A 88 -12.89 0.17 -0.26
C ALA A 88 -11.72 0.89 0.43
N ARG A 89 -11.69 0.81 1.76
CA ARG A 89 -10.52 1.23 2.58
C ARG A 89 -9.50 0.10 2.75
N SER A 90 -9.93 -1.15 2.57
CA SER A 90 -9.03 -2.30 2.68
C SER A 90 -8.22 -2.50 1.41
N VAL A 91 -7.09 -3.17 1.57
CA VAL A 91 -6.25 -3.69 0.50
C VAL A 91 -6.54 -5.18 0.38
N LYS A 92 -7.13 -5.59 -0.75
CA LYS A 92 -7.45 -6.99 -1.03
C LYS A 92 -6.63 -7.47 -2.22
N LEU A 93 -5.75 -8.43 -1.98
CA LEU A 93 -5.01 -9.10 -3.04
C LEU A 93 -5.86 -10.25 -3.58
N GLU A 94 -6.33 -10.13 -4.82
CA GLU A 94 -7.19 -11.15 -5.45
C GLU A 94 -6.41 -12.41 -5.90
N ARG A 95 -5.08 -12.37 -5.88
CA ARG A 95 -4.18 -13.45 -6.32
C ARG A 95 -2.98 -13.56 -5.40
N GLY A 96 -2.23 -14.65 -5.52
CA GLY A 96 -1.02 -14.88 -4.72
C GLY A 96 -1.36 -15.26 -3.28
N CYS A 97 -0.75 -14.58 -2.30
CA CYS A 97 -0.94 -14.86 -0.87
C CYS A 97 -2.36 -14.57 -0.34
N ALA A 98 -3.21 -13.94 -1.16
CA ALA A 98 -4.58 -13.56 -0.81
C ALA A 98 -4.71 -12.67 0.44
N TRP A 99 -3.66 -11.93 0.81
CA TRP A 99 -3.74 -11.03 1.96
C TRP A 99 -4.83 -9.99 1.75
N HIS A 100 -5.65 -9.82 2.78
CA HIS A 100 -6.70 -8.81 2.85
C HIS A 100 -6.57 -8.10 4.19
N GLY A 101 -6.45 -6.77 4.16
CA GLY A 101 -6.22 -6.01 5.37
C GLY A 101 -6.38 -4.51 5.22
N PHE A 102 -5.99 -3.78 6.26
CA PHE A 102 -6.08 -2.34 6.35
C PHE A 102 -4.72 -1.74 6.71
N ILE A 103 -4.51 -0.51 6.27
CA ILE A 103 -3.41 0.33 6.73
C ILE A 103 -4.01 1.47 7.53
N THR A 104 -3.75 1.52 8.84
CA THR A 104 -4.23 2.56 9.75
C THR A 104 -3.10 3.01 10.66
N ASN A 105 -2.83 4.32 10.68
CA ASN A 105 -1.82 4.95 11.54
C ASN A 105 -0.47 4.20 11.53
N GLY A 106 0.04 3.99 10.30
CA GLY A 106 1.30 3.29 10.07
C GLY A 106 1.27 1.79 10.33
N LYS A 107 0.11 1.15 10.58
CA LYS A 107 0.01 -0.28 10.92
C LYS A 107 -0.79 -1.05 9.90
N ALA A 108 -0.30 -2.23 9.54
CA ALA A 108 -1.02 -3.18 8.70
C ALA A 108 -1.74 -4.21 9.58
N THR A 109 -3.04 -4.40 9.36
CA THR A 109 -3.86 -5.39 10.07
C THR A 109 -4.65 -6.24 9.09
N SER A 110 -4.78 -7.55 9.34
CA SER A 110 -5.57 -8.44 8.49
C SER A 110 -7.07 -8.29 8.76
N SER A 111 -7.91 -8.37 7.73
CA SER A 111 -9.36 -8.16 7.81
C SER A 111 -10.17 -9.39 8.25
N GLY A 112 -9.56 -10.32 8.99
CA GLY A 112 -10.16 -11.61 9.34
C GLY A 112 -9.51 -12.31 10.54
N ALA A 113 -9.28 -11.60 11.64
CA ALA A 113 -9.01 -12.20 12.94
C ALA A 113 -10.18 -11.92 13.90
N THR A 114 -11.17 -12.79 13.83
CA THR A 114 -11.93 -13.31 14.99
C THR A 114 -12.03 -14.80 14.81
#